data_AF-A0A0L0VSD3-F1
#
_entry.id   AF-A0A0L0VSD3-F1
#
_cell.length_a   1.000
_cell.length_b   1.000
_cell.length_c   1.000
_cell.angle_alpha   90.00
_cell.angle_beta   90.00
_cell.angle_gamma   90.00
#
_symmetry.space_group_name_H-M   'P 1'
#
loop_
_entity.id
_entity.type
_entity.pdbx_description
1 polymer ?
#
loop_
_entity_poly.entity_id
_entity_poly.type
_entity_poly.pdbx_seq_one_letter_code
_entity_poly.pdbx_strand_id
1 'polypeptide(L)'
;MQDRDCPPHNNQADLEKARAQLEKAKIVGQAINAGSASFKDTGRLEANGNNFKQWTNNTNVGNIHFNDPDFSITANTNRVLEKIGCGIFPASINEPLQLDV
;
A
#
# COMPACT_ATOMS: atom_id res chain seq x y z
N MET A 1 20.18 44.07 8.74
CA MET A 1 19.10 43.06 8.80
C MET A 1 18.84 42.64 7.38
N GLN A 2 19.19 41.40 7.02
CA GLN A 2 18.92 40.85 5.69
C GLN A 2 17.48 40.34 5.71
N ASP A 3 16.63 41.01 4.93
CA ASP A 3 15.31 40.51 4.57
C ASP A 3 15.52 39.14 3.92
N ARG A 4 14.97 38.09 4.56
CA ARG A 4 14.98 36.76 3.97
C ARG A 4 13.93 36.78 2.89
N ASP A 5 14.36 36.77 1.63
CA ASP A 5 13.55 36.40 0.48
C ASP A 5 12.90 35.03 0.75
N CYS A 6 11.72 35.04 1.36
CA CYS A 6 10.80 33.94 1.26
C CYS A 6 10.41 33.88 -0.22
N PRO A 7 10.64 32.75 -0.92
CA PRO A 7 10.18 32.62 -2.29
C PRO A 7 8.67 32.88 -2.31
N PRO A 8 8.12 33.50 -3.37
CA PRO A 8 6.69 33.73 -3.43
C PRO A 8 6.02 32.36 -3.46
N HIS A 9 5.49 31.94 -2.32
CA HIS A 9 4.54 30.85 -2.24
C HIS A 9 3.40 31.26 -3.16
N ASN A 10 3.35 30.64 -4.34
CA ASN A 10 2.20 30.80 -5.19
C ASN A 10 1.11 29.95 -4.54
N ASN A 11 0.46 30.52 -3.53
CA ASN A 11 -0.44 29.85 -2.59
C ASN A 11 -1.48 28.98 -3.32
N GLN A 12 -1.90 29.41 -4.51
CA GLN A 12 -2.80 28.65 -5.37
C GLN A 12 -2.17 27.39 -5.95
N ALA A 13 -0.95 27.48 -6.49
CA ALA A 13 -0.23 26.31 -7.02
C ALA A 13 0.15 25.32 -5.91
N ASP A 14 0.54 25.83 -4.74
CA ASP A 14 0.81 25.01 -3.56
C ASP A 14 -0.46 24.29 -3.07
N LEU A 15 -1.61 24.98 -3.05
CA LEU A 15 -2.90 24.40 -2.70
C LEU A 15 -3.35 23.32 -3.70
N GLU A 16 -3.22 23.58 -5.01
CA GLU A 16 -3.58 22.62 -6.05
C GLU A 16 -2.71 21.36 -5.99
N LYS A 17 -1.40 21.54 -5.75
CA LYS A 17 -0.48 20.42 -5.54
C LYS A 17 -0.85 19.61 -4.30
N ALA A 18 -1.18 20.28 -3.19
CA ALA A 18 -1.62 19.61 -1.96
C ALA A 18 -2.94 18.85 -2.18
N ARG A 19 -3.89 19.43 -2.91
CA ARG A 19 -5.16 18.78 -3.26
C ARG A 19 -4.94 17.53 -4.11
N ALA A 20 -4.13 17.61 -5.15
CA ALA A 20 -3.82 16.46 -5.99
C ALA A 20 -3.13 15.33 -5.21
N GLN A 21 -2.23 15.68 -4.29
CA GLN A 21 -1.60 14.72 -3.38
C GLN A 21 -2.61 14.08 -2.43
N LEU A 22 -3.54 14.87 -1.89
CA LEU A 22 -4.58 14.38 -0.99
C LEU A 22 -5.56 13.43 -1.69
N GLU A 23 -6.00 13.78 -2.90
CA GLU A 23 -6.87 12.92 -3.71
C GLU A 23 -6.18 11.59 -4.03
N LYS A 24 -4.90 11.63 -4.42
CA LYS A 24 -4.10 10.41 -4.60
C LYS A 24 -4.00 9.59 -3.31
N ALA A 25 -3.71 10.23 -2.18
CA ALA A 25 -3.60 9.54 -0.89
C ALA A 25 -4.93 8.89 -0.48
N LYS A 26 -6.06 9.56 -0.74
CA LYS A 26 -7.39 9.02 -0.47
C LYS A 26 -7.68 7.78 -1.30
N ILE A 27 -7.40 7.82 -2.61
CA ILE A 27 -7.60 6.67 -3.50
C ILE A 27 -6.73 5.48 -3.03
N VAL A 28 -5.45 5.74 -2.74
CA VAL A 28 -4.52 4.71 -2.26
C VAL A 28 -4.99 4.12 -0.93
N GLY A 29 -5.37 4.96 0.03
CA GLY A 29 -5.86 4.50 1.34
C GLY A 29 -7.16 3.70 1.25
N GLN A 30 -8.11 4.12 0.40
CA GLN A 30 -9.34 3.37 0.15
C GLN A 30 -9.06 2.00 -0.46
N ALA A 31 -8.16 1.92 -1.45
CA ALA A 31 -7.77 0.66 -2.07
C ALA A 31 -7.05 -0.28 -1.08
N ILE A 32 -6.14 0.25 -0.24
CA ILE A 32 -5.48 -0.52 0.82
C ILE A 32 -6.51 -1.06 1.82
N ASN A 33 -7.44 -0.23 2.29
CA ASN A 33 -8.46 -0.67 3.24
C ASN A 33 -9.36 -1.76 2.66
N ALA A 34 -9.79 -1.60 1.40
CA ALA A 34 -10.63 -2.58 0.72
C ALA A 34 -9.88 -3.92 0.52
N GLY A 35 -8.64 -3.88 0.02
CA GLY A 35 -7.82 -5.06 -0.16
C GLY A 35 -7.42 -5.72 1.16
N SER A 36 -7.13 -4.96 2.20
CA SER A 36 -6.80 -5.50 3.52
C SER A 36 -7.98 -6.22 4.18
N ALA A 37 -9.21 -5.79 3.89
CA ALA A 37 -10.41 -6.39 4.44
C ALA A 37 -10.66 -7.83 3.94
N SER A 38 -10.19 -8.20 2.74
CA SER A 38 -10.38 -9.56 2.21
C SER A 38 -9.60 -10.63 2.99
N PHE A 39 -8.53 -10.25 3.69
CA PHE A 39 -7.74 -11.17 4.51
C PHE A 39 -8.34 -11.44 5.90
N LYS A 40 -9.44 -10.78 6.28
CA LYS A 40 -10.04 -10.97 7.62
C LYS A 40 -10.70 -12.34 7.79
N ASP A 41 -11.20 -12.93 6.70
CA ASP A 41 -12.01 -14.16 6.77
C ASP A 41 -11.23 -15.43 6.40
N THR A 42 -10.24 -15.33 5.49
CA THR A 42 -9.38 -16.45 5.07
C THR A 42 -8.05 -15.94 4.51
N GLY A 43 -6.99 -16.75 4.61
CA GLY A 43 -5.74 -16.50 3.87
C GLY A 43 -4.68 -15.63 4.56
N ARG A 44 -4.71 -15.45 5.88
CA ARG A 44 -3.58 -14.85 6.62
C ARG A 44 -2.49 -15.86 6.93
N LEU A 45 -1.22 -15.45 6.89
CA LEU A 45 -0.10 -16.26 7.36
C LEU A 45 -0.22 -16.41 8.87
N GLU A 46 -0.33 -17.63 9.37
CA GLU A 46 -0.39 -17.91 10.81
C GLU A 46 0.92 -17.48 11.51
N ALA A 47 0.82 -17.15 12.80
CA ALA A 47 1.98 -16.71 13.59
C ALA A 47 3.09 -17.77 13.71
N ASN A 48 2.71 -19.05 13.60
CA ASN A 48 3.63 -20.19 13.62
C ASN A 48 4.19 -20.52 12.21
N GLY A 49 3.73 -19.85 11.15
CA GLY A 49 4.10 -20.11 9.76
C GLY A 49 3.59 -21.43 9.17
N ASN A 50 2.77 -22.22 9.88
CA ASN A 50 2.38 -23.57 9.48
C ASN A 50 1.58 -23.61 8.16
N ASN A 51 0.84 -22.54 7.86
CA ASN A 51 0.07 -22.44 6.65
C ASN A 51 0.82 -21.70 5.51
N PHE A 52 2.14 -21.48 5.61
CA PHE A 52 2.92 -20.70 4.63
C PHE A 52 2.67 -21.10 3.17
N LYS A 53 2.65 -22.41 2.86
CA LYS A 53 2.41 -22.89 1.49
C LYS A 53 0.99 -22.57 0.99
N GLN A 54 -0.01 -22.64 1.87
CA GLN A 54 -1.39 -22.26 1.53
C GLN A 54 -1.51 -20.74 1.42
N TRP A 55 -0.86 -20.00 2.33
CA TRP A 55 -0.75 -18.56 2.29
C TRP A 55 -0.13 -18.11 0.98
N THR A 56 1.06 -18.57 0.56
CA THR A 56 1.68 -18.13 -0.71
C THR A 56 0.80 -18.39 -1.93
N ASN A 57 0.03 -19.48 -1.95
CA ASN A 57 -0.90 -19.77 -3.04
C ASN A 57 -2.15 -18.86 -3.01
N ASN A 58 -2.63 -18.49 -1.81
CA ASN A 58 -3.81 -17.66 -1.58
C ASN A 58 -3.50 -16.17 -1.38
N THR A 59 -2.24 -15.76 -1.32
CA THR A 59 -1.81 -14.38 -1.04
C THR A 59 -0.83 -13.89 -2.09
N ASN A 60 -0.91 -14.43 -3.30
CA ASN A 60 -0.44 -13.69 -4.44
C ASN A 60 -1.34 -12.44 -4.57
N VAL A 61 -1.06 -11.41 -3.75
CA VAL A 61 -1.78 -10.13 -3.63
C VAL A 61 -1.90 -9.51 -5.02
N GLY A 62 -0.85 -9.68 -5.82
CA GLY A 62 -0.83 -9.49 -7.26
C GLY A 62 -1.98 -10.14 -7.99
N ASN A 63 -2.10 -11.47 -7.92
CA ASN A 63 -3.13 -12.22 -8.63
C ASN A 63 -4.56 -11.90 -8.12
N ILE A 64 -4.74 -11.73 -6.81
CA ILE A 64 -6.08 -11.57 -6.21
C ILE A 64 -6.63 -10.16 -6.36
N HIS A 65 -5.78 -9.13 -6.20
CA HIS A 65 -6.23 -7.73 -6.21
C HIS A 65 -5.84 -6.98 -7.48
N PHE A 66 -4.80 -7.43 -8.16
CA PHE A 66 -4.25 -6.75 -9.34
C PHE A 66 -4.29 -7.61 -10.61
N ASN A 67 -4.78 -8.86 -10.52
CA ASN A 67 -4.77 -9.85 -11.60
C ASN A 67 -3.39 -10.01 -12.27
N ASP A 68 -2.34 -9.85 -11.46
CA ASP A 68 -0.94 -9.83 -11.87
C ASP A 68 -0.15 -10.81 -10.99
N PRO A 69 0.11 -12.05 -11.44
CA PRO A 69 0.78 -13.05 -10.63
C PRO A 69 2.24 -12.73 -10.31
N ASP A 70 2.85 -11.79 -11.04
CA ASP A 70 4.25 -11.38 -10.88
C ASP A 70 4.39 -10.06 -10.12
N PHE A 71 3.28 -9.47 -9.68
CA PHE A 71 3.23 -8.16 -9.01
C PHE A 71 4.17 -8.03 -7.82
N SER A 72 4.33 -9.10 -7.03
CA SER A 72 5.17 -9.13 -5.83
C SER A 72 6.63 -9.50 -6.12
N ILE A 73 6.94 -9.91 -7.35
CA ILE A 73 8.24 -10.48 -7.75
C ILE A 73 8.95 -9.56 -8.75
N THR A 74 8.18 -8.80 -9.53
CA THR A 74 8.67 -7.86 -10.53
C THR A 74 8.37 -6.42 -10.12
N ALA A 75 9.29 -5.51 -10.43
CA ALA A 75 9.07 -4.09 -10.20
C ALA A 75 7.90 -3.60 -11.07
N ASN A 76 6.84 -3.10 -10.44
CA ASN A 76 5.69 -2.57 -11.17
C ASN A 76 6.01 -1.15 -11.68
N THR A 77 5.80 -0.91 -12.97
CA THR A 77 6.00 0.43 -13.57
C THR A 77 5.01 1.46 -13.02
N ASN A 78 3.86 0.99 -12.51
CA ASN A 78 2.88 1.81 -11.83
C ASN A 78 3.15 1.87 -10.31
N ARG A 79 3.90 2.89 -9.90
CA ARG A 79 4.22 3.18 -8.49
C ARG A 79 3.01 3.36 -7.58
N VAL A 80 1.84 3.67 -8.12
CA VAL A 80 0.60 3.78 -7.31
C VAL A 80 0.09 2.40 -6.95
N LEU A 81 0.06 1.48 -7.91
CA LEU A 81 -0.31 0.10 -7.64
C LEU A 81 0.67 -0.53 -6.68
N GLU A 82 1.98 -0.37 -6.91
CA GLU A 82 3.04 -0.85 -6.02
C GLU A 82 2.79 -0.40 -4.57
N LYS A 83 2.51 0.90 -4.35
CA LYS A 83 2.21 1.44 -3.03
C LYS A 83 0.94 0.83 -2.41
N ILE A 84 -0.08 0.56 -3.21
CA ILE A 84 -1.31 -0.10 -2.72
C ILE A 84 -0.99 -1.55 -2.33
N GLY A 85 -0.30 -2.31 -3.18
CA GLY A 85 0.05 -3.71 -2.89
C GLY A 85 0.96 -3.87 -1.68
N CYS A 86 1.98 -3.01 -1.54
CA CYS A 86 2.81 -2.97 -0.33
C CYS A 86 2.00 -2.59 0.92
N GLY A 87 0.97 -1.76 0.79
CA GLY A 87 0.10 -1.40 1.91
C GLY A 87 -0.88 -2.51 2.31
N ILE A 88 -1.29 -3.35 1.35
CA ILE A 88 -2.18 -4.51 1.60
C ILE A 88 -1.39 -5.68 2.21
N PHE A 89 -0.12 -5.87 1.80
CA PHE A 89 0.69 -7.01 2.19
C PHE A 89 0.75 -7.28 3.71
N PRO A 90 0.96 -6.28 4.60
CA PRO A 90 0.94 -6.52 6.05
C PRO A 90 -0.37 -7.10 6.56
N ALA A 91 -1.51 -6.75 5.97
CA ALA A 91 -2.82 -7.28 6.37
C ALA A 91 -3.01 -8.77 6.04
N SER A 92 -2.15 -9.32 5.18
CA SER A 92 -2.08 -10.75 4.86
C SER A 92 -1.26 -11.56 5.87
N ILE A 93 -0.60 -10.92 6.84
CA ILE A 93 0.24 -11.57 7.87
C ILE A 93 -0.42 -11.38 9.25
N ASN A 94 -0.33 -12.39 10.12
CA ASN A 94 -0.87 -12.27 11.48
C ASN A 94 -0.19 -11.16 12.29
N GLU A 95 -0.95 -10.45 13.12
CA GLU A 95 -0.48 -9.34 13.97
C GLU A 95 0.78 -9.63 14.81
N PRO A 96 0.97 -10.82 15.42
CA PRO A 96 2.18 -11.12 16.19
C PRO A 96 3.47 -11.06 15.37
N LEU A 97 3.39 -11.34 14.05
CA LEU A 97 4.54 -11.28 13.13
C LEU A 97 4.77 -9.88 12.55
N GLN A 98 3.81 -8.95 12.71
CA GLN A 98 3.96 -7.57 12.23
C GLN A 98 4.89 -6.74 13.13
N LEU A 99 5.15 -7.19 14.36
CA LEU A 99 6.04 -6.51 15.32
C LEU A 99 7.53 -6.78 15.08
N ASP A 100 7.87 -7.82 14.31
CA ASP A 100 9.26 -8.24 14.02
C ASP A 100 9.75 -7.75 12.64
N VAL A 101 8.95 -6.96 11.90
CA VAL A 101 9.26 -6.37 10.58
C VAL A 101 9.34 -4.86 10.68
#